data_AF-H1KC77-F1
#
_entry.id   AF-H1KC77-F1
#
_cell.length_a   1.000
_cell.length_b   1.000
_cell.length_c   1.000
_cell.angle_alpha   90.00
_cell.angle_beta   90.00
_cell.angle_gamma   90.00
#
_symmetry.space_group_name_H-M   'P 1'
#
loop_
_entity.id
_entity.type
_entity.pdbx_description
1 polymer ?
#
loop_
_entity_poly.entity_id
_entity_poly.type
_entity_poly.pdbx_seq_one_letter_code
_entity_poly.pdbx_strand_id
1 'polypeptide(L)'
;MLVNDGLANVVANLGTAKDKASATTWFVRPHTPEEFERMYRSGWLGRKIIDIPVDDMTRRWRGWSADNQFMEAIEAQEKRFGVRARMTAAKRWGRLYGSSAIIVGANPRLGEPSEPLDIGRMQKGDLAYLHVDISPRLLISEWEADIASPLFGQPRLYTYNPVVRGGLSGLGTSVKIHASRVIPFAGAPLPPMHAMATNDWGDSIFTAIEDTLNTSGTVSAVIASLLHEAKIDAIKTNLEGIGTKEGEARIIQRFQLASMLKSINNTLLLGSDEDYQQRTYNFAGLSDIHIRAMQEISGAADIPVTRLLGQAPAGLQSTGESDLRNYYDAISAKQETDLRPALERLDAILCADAGIEIPDGAFFHFHSLWQETATQKAENAFKRAQAVKLLKETDLIPGEVLSEAVVSQLVDDGTYPSLDEAMKAYKETRGELETVTELPDDEDEDDSTNVIPFRQAAQDAAPRSLYVSRKVTNAAEIIAWARGQGIPNLTATGDLHVTVMYSRDPVDWFGVGTAEERILVPRGGPRMVDRFDGGAIVLCFSDWSLRWRHESLREAGASWDHDEFTPHITVAKVEGDFDLSKVEPYQGKIVLGPETFAEVDDDWQSGVAAE
;
A
#
# COMPACT_ATOMS: atom_id res chain seq x y z
N MET A 1 20.19 18.92 -51.01
CA MET A 1 21.34 17.99 -50.96
C MET A 1 21.52 17.63 -49.50
N LEU A 2 20.84 16.59 -49.02
CA LEU A 2 20.99 16.10 -47.65
C LEU A 2 22.07 15.03 -47.69
N VAL A 3 23.20 15.32 -47.06
CA VAL A 3 24.30 14.37 -46.86
C VAL A 3 23.87 13.44 -45.73
N ASN A 4 23.65 12.17 -46.04
CA ASN A 4 23.39 11.13 -45.04
C ASN A 4 24.71 10.81 -44.32
N ASP A 5 24.86 11.31 -43.09
CA ASP A 5 25.89 10.85 -42.18
C ASP A 5 25.32 9.68 -41.37
N GLY A 6 25.56 8.46 -41.85
CA GLY A 6 25.00 7.24 -41.28
C GLY A 6 25.65 5.97 -41.82
N LEU A 7 25.84 5.00 -40.94
CA LEU A 7 26.48 3.71 -41.22
C LEU A 7 25.58 2.87 -42.14
N ALA A 8 26.00 2.65 -43.39
CA ALA A 8 25.27 1.83 -44.36
C ALA A 8 26.05 0.53 -44.65
N ASN A 9 25.40 -0.63 -44.50
CA ASN A 9 25.95 -1.92 -44.85
C ASN A 9 25.27 -2.46 -46.11
N VAL A 10 25.90 -2.22 -47.26
CA VAL A 10 25.36 -2.56 -48.59
C VAL A 10 25.24 -4.08 -48.80
N VAL A 11 26.06 -4.89 -48.12
CA VAL A 11 26.01 -6.36 -48.22
C VAL A 11 24.81 -6.92 -47.43
N ALA A 12 24.52 -6.34 -46.27
CA ALA A 12 23.34 -6.69 -45.46
C ALA A 12 22.08 -5.89 -45.84
N ASN A 13 22.16 -5.00 -46.84
CA ASN A 13 21.15 -3.99 -47.20
C ASN A 13 20.75 -3.02 -46.05
N LEU A 14 21.47 -2.97 -44.94
CA LEU A 14 21.16 -2.12 -43.79
C LEU A 14 21.38 -0.64 -44.13
N GLY A 15 20.38 0.22 -43.91
CA GLY A 15 20.44 1.66 -44.24
C GLY A 15 20.28 2.00 -45.73
N THR A 16 19.88 1.03 -46.56
CA THR A 16 19.58 1.22 -48.00
C THR A 16 18.07 1.30 -48.25
N ALA A 17 17.63 1.76 -49.42
CA ALA A 17 16.21 1.78 -49.80
C ALA A 17 15.54 0.37 -49.84
N LYS A 18 16.32 -0.71 -49.72
CA LYS A 18 15.82 -2.10 -49.62
C LYS A 18 15.78 -2.62 -48.18
N ASP A 19 16.24 -1.83 -47.21
CA ASP A 19 16.14 -2.16 -45.80
C ASP A 19 14.68 -2.04 -45.36
N LYS A 20 14.09 -3.13 -44.84
CA LYS A 20 12.72 -3.11 -44.31
C LYS A 20 12.58 -2.13 -43.13
N ALA A 21 13.67 -1.86 -42.40
CA ALA A 21 13.68 -0.88 -41.32
C ALA A 21 13.75 0.57 -41.84
N SER A 22 14.27 0.81 -43.05
CA SER A 22 14.35 2.15 -43.64
C SER A 22 13.01 2.71 -44.12
N ALA A 23 11.99 1.85 -44.26
CA ALA A 23 10.63 2.25 -44.61
C ALA A 23 9.74 2.49 -43.38
N THR A 24 10.26 2.30 -42.16
CA THR A 24 9.52 2.54 -40.93
C THR A 24 9.45 4.04 -40.67
N THR A 25 8.24 4.60 -40.71
CA THR A 25 7.96 5.97 -40.27
C THR A 25 7.13 5.95 -39.01
N TRP A 26 7.35 6.93 -38.15
CA TRP A 26 6.46 7.20 -37.02
C TRP A 26 5.23 7.93 -37.53
N PHE A 27 4.05 7.46 -37.14
CA PHE A 27 2.80 8.16 -37.34
C PHE A 27 1.96 8.03 -36.07
N VAL A 28 1.26 9.10 -35.72
CA VAL A 28 0.28 9.06 -34.63
C VAL A 28 -1.08 8.82 -35.27
N ARG A 29 -1.76 7.76 -34.84
CA ARG A 29 -3.12 7.47 -35.28
C ARG A 29 -4.10 8.37 -34.52
N PRO A 30 -4.87 9.23 -35.19
CA PRO A 30 -5.93 9.97 -34.53
C PRO A 30 -7.07 9.01 -34.18
N HIS A 31 -7.62 9.16 -32.97
CA HIS A 31 -8.77 8.41 -32.49
C HIS A 31 -9.93 9.32 -32.15
N THR A 32 -11.13 8.79 -32.33
CA THR A 32 -12.37 9.42 -31.85
C THR A 32 -12.56 9.13 -30.35
N PRO A 33 -13.28 10.00 -29.61
CA PRO A 33 -13.64 9.72 -28.21
C PRO A 33 -14.32 8.37 -28.01
N GLU A 34 -15.15 7.94 -28.97
CA GLU A 34 -15.83 6.64 -28.94
C GLU A 34 -14.85 5.46 -29.06
N GLU A 35 -13.75 5.61 -29.80
CA GLU A 35 -12.70 4.59 -29.87
C GLU A 35 -11.96 4.46 -28.55
N PHE A 36 -11.60 5.58 -27.90
CA PHE A 36 -11.02 5.55 -26.55
C PHE A 36 -11.98 4.91 -25.53
N GLU A 37 -13.28 5.20 -25.62
CA GLU A 37 -14.28 4.57 -24.76
C GLU A 37 -14.34 3.05 -24.99
N ARG A 38 -14.24 2.59 -26.24
CA ARG A 38 -14.16 1.16 -26.56
C ARG A 38 -12.91 0.53 -25.97
N MET A 39 -11.73 1.15 -26.11
CA MET A 39 -10.48 0.66 -25.52
C MET A 39 -10.57 0.55 -23.99
N TYR A 40 -11.24 1.51 -23.35
CA TYR A 40 -11.48 1.50 -21.90
C TYR A 40 -12.47 0.42 -21.46
N ARG A 41 -13.47 0.07 -22.29
CA ARG A 41 -14.57 -0.84 -21.93
C ARG A 41 -14.40 -2.28 -22.39
N SER A 42 -13.72 -2.52 -23.51
CA SER A 42 -13.66 -3.84 -24.15
C SER A 42 -12.66 -4.79 -23.50
N GLY A 43 -11.68 -4.26 -22.77
CA GLY A 43 -10.63 -5.04 -22.09
C GLY A 43 -10.33 -4.54 -20.68
N TRP A 44 -9.94 -5.45 -19.80
CA TRP A 44 -9.60 -5.12 -18.41
C TRP A 44 -8.30 -4.31 -18.30
N LEU A 45 -7.34 -4.52 -19.22
CA LEU A 45 -6.05 -3.82 -19.24
C LEU A 45 -6.22 -2.31 -19.46
N GLY A 46 -6.94 -1.92 -20.51
CA GLY A 46 -7.16 -0.50 -20.82
C GLY A 46 -7.78 0.25 -19.65
N ARG A 47 -8.79 -0.34 -19.00
CA ARG A 47 -9.40 0.22 -17.80
C ARG A 47 -8.40 0.42 -16.66
N LYS A 48 -7.61 -0.61 -16.33
CA LYS A 48 -6.64 -0.55 -15.23
C LYS A 48 -5.56 0.51 -15.46
N ILE A 49 -5.07 0.66 -16.68
CA ILE A 49 -4.02 1.64 -17.02
C ILE A 49 -4.50 3.09 -16.80
N ILE A 50 -5.80 3.32 -17.02
CA ILE A 50 -6.43 4.62 -16.77
C ILE A 50 -6.73 4.79 -15.28
N ASP A 51 -7.39 3.81 -14.65
CA ASP A 51 -7.97 3.93 -13.31
C ASP A 51 -6.90 3.88 -12.20
N ILE A 52 -5.94 2.95 -12.26
CA ILE A 52 -5.01 2.67 -11.14
C ILE A 52 -4.21 3.91 -10.72
N PRO A 53 -3.52 4.65 -11.62
CA PRO A 53 -2.73 5.80 -11.19
C PRO A 53 -3.61 6.90 -10.57
N VAL A 54 -4.83 7.10 -11.07
CA VAL A 54 -5.75 8.12 -10.56
C VAL A 54 -6.30 7.74 -9.20
N ASP A 55 -6.66 6.48 -9.03
CA ASP A 55 -7.14 5.95 -7.76
C ASP A 55 -6.01 6.02 -6.73
N ASP A 56 -4.77 5.69 -7.10
CA ASP A 56 -3.61 5.82 -6.23
C ASP A 56 -3.32 7.27 -5.86
N MET A 57 -3.42 8.22 -6.81
CA MET A 57 -3.26 9.66 -6.53
C MET A 57 -4.35 10.21 -5.60
N THR A 58 -5.54 9.62 -5.55
CA THR A 58 -6.69 10.20 -4.86
C THR A 58 -7.20 9.37 -3.69
N ARG A 59 -6.69 8.14 -3.45
CA ARG A 59 -7.17 7.23 -2.39
C ARG A 59 -6.81 7.66 -0.96
N ARG A 60 -5.65 8.29 -0.76
CA ARG A 60 -5.24 8.81 0.56
C ARG A 60 -5.62 10.27 0.77
N TRP A 61 -5.80 11.01 -0.33
CA TRP A 61 -6.13 12.43 -0.33
C TRP A 61 -5.06 13.28 0.39
N ARG A 62 -5.41 14.53 0.69
CA ARG A 62 -4.53 15.51 1.33
C ARG A 62 -4.94 15.77 2.77
N GLY A 63 -4.00 16.22 3.58
CA GLY A 63 -4.21 16.79 4.90
C GLY A 63 -3.71 18.23 4.94
N TRP A 64 -4.32 19.05 5.81
CA TRP A 64 -3.95 20.45 6.01
C TRP A 64 -3.08 20.60 7.26
N SER A 65 -2.14 21.54 7.21
CA SER A 65 -1.45 22.07 8.38
C SER A 65 -2.08 23.42 8.69
N ALA A 66 -3.08 23.43 9.59
CA ALA A 66 -3.86 24.59 10.00
C ALA A 66 -4.55 24.30 11.34
N ASP A 67 -5.26 25.28 11.93
CA ASP A 67 -6.06 25.05 13.12
C ASP A 67 -7.30 24.16 12.83
N ASN A 68 -7.80 23.50 13.88
CA ASN A 68 -8.93 22.55 13.75
C ASN A 68 -10.19 23.20 13.18
N GLN A 69 -10.46 24.47 13.49
CA GLN A 69 -11.66 25.15 13.01
C GLN A 69 -11.61 25.35 11.49
N PHE A 70 -10.46 25.75 10.95
CA PHE A 70 -10.25 25.83 9.51
C PHE A 70 -10.36 24.45 8.85
N MET A 71 -9.70 23.43 9.41
CA MET A 71 -9.69 22.06 8.86
C MET A 71 -11.10 21.49 8.74
N GLU A 72 -11.91 21.58 9.80
CA GLU A 72 -13.30 21.12 9.78
C GLU A 72 -14.14 21.87 8.73
N ALA A 73 -13.94 23.18 8.59
CA ALA A 73 -14.69 24.00 7.64
C ALA A 73 -14.35 23.67 6.18
N ILE A 74 -13.07 23.51 5.83
CA ILE A 74 -12.66 23.17 4.46
C ILE A 74 -13.05 21.74 4.10
N GLU A 75 -12.89 20.77 5.01
CA GLU A 75 -13.31 19.38 4.79
C GLU A 75 -14.83 19.28 4.58
N ALA A 76 -15.62 20.07 5.32
CA ALA A 76 -17.06 20.15 5.11
C ALA A 76 -17.43 20.66 3.70
N GLN A 77 -16.70 21.67 3.18
CA GLN A 77 -16.91 22.13 1.80
C GLN A 77 -16.47 21.11 0.75
N GLU A 78 -15.31 20.48 0.95
CA GLU A 78 -14.84 19.42 0.06
C GLU A 78 -15.87 18.28 -0.05
N LYS A 79 -16.45 17.88 1.08
CA LYS A 79 -17.49 16.87 1.15
C LYS A 79 -18.79 17.34 0.48
N ARG A 80 -19.22 18.58 0.73
CA ARG A 80 -20.45 19.16 0.15
C ARG A 80 -20.42 19.17 -1.38
N PHE A 81 -19.30 19.55 -1.98
CA PHE A 81 -19.15 19.60 -3.44
C PHE A 81 -18.59 18.31 -4.05
N GLY A 82 -18.24 17.33 -3.20
CA GLY A 82 -17.64 16.06 -3.63
C GLY A 82 -16.31 16.26 -4.35
N VAL A 83 -15.49 17.22 -3.89
CA VAL A 83 -14.27 17.69 -4.55
C VAL A 83 -13.37 16.53 -4.94
N ARG A 84 -13.09 15.63 -3.99
CA ARG A 84 -12.31 14.42 -4.24
C ARG A 84 -12.83 13.60 -5.41
N ALA A 85 -14.12 13.32 -5.44
CA ALA A 85 -14.74 12.56 -6.53
C ALA A 85 -14.69 13.30 -7.87
N ARG A 86 -14.83 14.64 -7.87
CA ARG A 86 -14.73 15.47 -9.09
C ARG A 86 -13.31 15.51 -9.62
N MET A 87 -12.32 15.65 -8.76
CA MET A 87 -10.88 15.63 -9.09
C MET A 87 -10.48 14.25 -9.64
N THR A 88 -10.88 13.16 -8.99
CA THR A 88 -10.66 11.79 -9.48
C THR A 88 -11.30 11.60 -10.85
N ALA A 89 -12.57 12.01 -11.04
CA ALA A 89 -13.25 11.86 -12.31
C ALA A 89 -12.61 12.71 -13.43
N ALA A 90 -12.27 13.96 -13.15
CA ALA A 90 -11.60 14.83 -14.10
C ALA A 90 -10.25 14.24 -14.50
N LYS A 91 -9.37 13.91 -13.55
CA LYS A 91 -8.06 13.32 -13.89
C LYS A 91 -8.18 12.00 -14.66
N ARG A 92 -9.17 11.15 -14.32
CA ARG A 92 -9.47 9.91 -15.05
C ARG A 92 -9.88 10.18 -16.50
N TRP A 93 -10.76 11.14 -16.72
CA TRP A 93 -11.21 11.51 -18.07
C TRP A 93 -10.15 12.25 -18.86
N GLY A 94 -9.29 13.03 -18.21
CA GLY A 94 -8.10 13.60 -18.83
C GLY A 94 -7.18 12.49 -19.34
N ARG A 95 -6.92 11.45 -18.53
CA ARG A 95 -6.13 10.30 -18.99
C ARG A 95 -6.79 9.53 -20.14
N LEU A 96 -8.12 9.38 -20.11
CA LEU A 96 -8.86 8.60 -21.12
C LEU A 96 -9.02 9.34 -22.45
N TYR A 97 -9.54 10.56 -22.42
CA TYR A 97 -9.87 11.35 -23.61
C TYR A 97 -8.79 12.37 -23.97
N GLY A 98 -7.73 12.47 -23.16
CA GLY A 98 -6.65 13.45 -23.30
C GLY A 98 -6.95 14.79 -22.65
N SER A 99 -8.17 15.30 -22.83
CA SER A 99 -8.56 16.62 -22.34
C SER A 99 -9.87 16.57 -21.55
N SER A 100 -9.82 16.98 -20.29
CA SER A 100 -10.99 17.13 -19.42
C SER A 100 -10.84 18.31 -18.49
N ALA A 101 -11.93 18.79 -17.90
CA ALA A 101 -11.89 19.91 -16.98
C ALA A 101 -13.00 19.85 -15.94
N ILE A 102 -12.79 20.57 -14.84
CA ILE A 102 -13.85 20.94 -13.90
C ILE A 102 -14.34 22.35 -14.27
N ILE A 103 -15.63 22.45 -14.58
CA ILE A 103 -16.35 23.70 -14.81
C ILE A 103 -16.94 24.16 -13.48
N VAL A 104 -16.59 25.38 -13.09
CA VAL A 104 -17.04 26.04 -11.86
C VAL A 104 -18.26 26.90 -12.16
N GLY A 105 -19.41 26.47 -11.64
CA GLY A 105 -20.64 27.24 -11.67
C GLY A 105 -20.79 28.08 -10.41
N ALA A 106 -20.92 29.40 -10.56
CA ALA A 106 -21.13 30.32 -9.46
C ALA A 106 -22.42 31.13 -9.64
N ASN A 107 -22.85 31.79 -8.58
CA ASN A 107 -24.03 32.63 -8.55
C ASN A 107 -24.00 33.70 -9.66
N PRO A 108 -25.09 33.90 -10.44
CA PRO A 108 -25.16 34.91 -11.51
C PRO A 108 -24.81 36.34 -11.07
N ARG A 109 -24.90 36.67 -9.78
CA ARG A 109 -24.44 37.96 -9.25
C ARG A 109 -22.94 38.23 -9.48
N LEU A 110 -22.15 37.19 -9.73
CA LEU A 110 -20.71 37.24 -9.99
C LEU A 110 -20.38 37.38 -11.49
N GLY A 111 -21.34 37.81 -12.30
CA GLY A 111 -21.17 38.01 -13.74
C GLY A 111 -21.56 36.79 -14.57
N GLU A 112 -21.57 37.00 -15.89
CA GLU A 112 -21.90 35.96 -16.85
C GLU A 112 -20.81 34.87 -16.92
N PRO A 113 -21.12 33.64 -17.35
CA PRO A 113 -20.12 32.57 -17.46
C PRO A 113 -18.91 32.93 -18.33
N SER A 114 -19.07 33.79 -19.33
CA SER A 114 -17.99 34.28 -20.21
C SER A 114 -17.09 35.33 -19.57
N GLU A 115 -17.44 35.84 -18.38
CA GLU A 115 -16.66 36.84 -17.65
C GLU A 115 -15.78 36.20 -16.56
N PRO A 116 -14.65 36.83 -16.22
CA PRO A 116 -13.80 36.39 -15.12
C PRO A 116 -14.57 36.19 -13.82
N LEU A 117 -14.26 35.11 -13.10
CA LEU A 117 -14.74 34.86 -11.75
C LEU A 117 -13.80 35.57 -10.78
N ASP A 118 -14.28 36.64 -10.18
CA ASP A 118 -13.58 37.37 -9.14
C ASP A 118 -13.87 36.73 -7.77
N ILE A 119 -12.88 35.98 -7.26
CA ILE A 119 -12.98 35.25 -5.99
C ILE A 119 -13.15 36.22 -4.82
N GLY A 120 -12.57 37.43 -4.88
CA GLY A 120 -12.69 38.43 -3.81
C GLY A 120 -14.10 39.00 -3.64
N ARG A 121 -14.97 38.85 -4.65
CA ARG A 121 -16.38 39.25 -4.61
C ARG A 121 -17.33 38.13 -4.19
N MET A 122 -16.82 36.90 -4.04
CA MET A 122 -17.60 35.75 -3.60
C MET A 122 -18.02 35.93 -2.14
N GLN A 123 -19.18 35.38 -1.82
CA GLN A 123 -19.77 35.33 -0.50
C GLN A 123 -20.20 33.89 -0.22
N LYS A 124 -20.58 33.66 1.04
CA LYS A 124 -21.00 32.35 1.49
C LYS A 124 -22.17 31.81 0.68
N GLY A 125 -21.99 30.65 0.06
CA GLY A 125 -23.03 29.94 -0.71
C GLY A 125 -23.16 30.32 -2.19
N ASP A 126 -22.22 31.07 -2.77
CA ASP A 126 -22.23 31.40 -4.20
C ASP A 126 -21.72 30.31 -5.12
N LEU A 127 -20.94 29.34 -4.64
CA LEU A 127 -20.54 28.19 -5.44
C LEU A 127 -21.77 27.29 -5.63
N ALA A 128 -22.23 27.19 -6.88
CA ALA A 128 -23.43 26.44 -7.22
C ALA A 128 -23.10 24.97 -7.54
N TYR A 129 -22.06 24.74 -8.36
CA TYR A 129 -21.69 23.39 -8.79
C TYR A 129 -20.25 23.27 -9.29
N LEU A 130 -19.76 22.03 -9.26
CA LEU A 130 -18.56 21.58 -9.96
C LEU A 130 -18.97 20.49 -10.95
N HIS A 131 -18.82 20.75 -12.24
CA HIS A 131 -19.15 19.79 -13.30
C HIS A 131 -17.91 19.33 -14.02
N VAL A 132 -17.77 18.02 -14.20
CA VAL A 132 -16.65 17.44 -14.95
C VAL A 132 -17.11 17.22 -16.37
N ASP A 133 -16.37 17.74 -17.33
CA ASP A 133 -16.61 17.49 -18.74
C ASP A 133 -15.31 17.28 -19.52
N ILE A 134 -15.44 16.89 -20.79
CA ILE A 134 -14.34 16.44 -21.65
C ILE A 134 -14.31 17.22 -22.97
N SER A 135 -13.15 17.25 -23.64
CA SER A 135 -13.14 17.52 -25.08
C SER A 135 -13.78 16.34 -25.82
N PRO A 136 -14.66 16.54 -26.81
CA PRO A 136 -14.94 17.77 -27.56
C PRO A 136 -16.12 18.62 -27.03
N ARG A 137 -16.68 18.32 -25.86
CA ARG A 137 -17.79 19.12 -25.30
C ARG A 137 -17.33 20.45 -24.75
N LEU A 138 -16.08 20.53 -24.33
CA LEU A 138 -15.42 21.76 -23.90
C LEU A 138 -14.21 22.01 -24.81
N LEU A 139 -14.27 23.08 -25.61
CA LEU A 139 -13.23 23.42 -26.57
C LEU A 139 -12.66 24.80 -26.27
N ILE A 140 -11.36 24.97 -26.45
CA ILE A 140 -10.75 26.30 -26.41
C ILE A 140 -11.26 27.08 -27.63
N SER A 141 -11.81 28.26 -27.39
CA SER A 141 -12.36 29.12 -28.44
C SER A 141 -11.56 30.40 -28.63
N GLU A 142 -10.90 30.89 -27.58
CA GLU A 142 -10.09 32.10 -27.63
C GLU A 142 -8.87 31.94 -26.71
N TRP A 143 -7.72 32.40 -27.18
CA TRP A 143 -6.44 32.36 -26.49
C TRP A 143 -6.06 33.77 -26.02
N GLU A 144 -5.28 33.86 -24.94
CA GLU A 144 -4.68 35.12 -24.53
C GLU A 144 -3.55 35.48 -25.48
N ALA A 145 -3.71 36.61 -26.18
CA ALA A 145 -2.83 37.05 -27.25
C ALA A 145 -1.98 38.27 -26.85
N ASP A 146 -2.26 38.89 -25.69
CA ASP A 146 -1.42 39.96 -25.19
C ASP A 146 -0.11 39.41 -24.64
N ILE A 147 1.00 39.75 -25.31
CA ILE A 147 2.36 39.33 -24.95
C ILE A 147 2.78 39.88 -23.57
N ALA A 148 2.20 41.00 -23.15
CA ALA A 148 2.46 41.57 -21.83
C ALA A 148 1.72 40.83 -20.70
N SER A 149 0.74 39.99 -21.04
CA SER A 149 0.00 39.21 -20.05
C SER A 149 0.85 38.04 -19.53
N PRO A 150 0.89 37.80 -18.21
CA PRO A 150 1.51 36.59 -17.66
C PRO A 150 0.79 35.30 -18.10
N LEU A 151 -0.42 35.42 -18.67
CA LEU A 151 -1.21 34.31 -19.20
C LEU A 151 -1.08 34.17 -20.72
N PHE A 152 -0.13 34.86 -21.37
CA PHE A 152 0.07 34.77 -22.82
C PHE A 152 0.16 33.31 -23.30
N GLY A 153 -0.59 32.98 -24.35
CA GLY A 153 -0.65 31.62 -24.90
C GLY A 153 -1.50 30.64 -24.10
N GLN A 154 -2.11 31.05 -22.98
CA GLN A 154 -3.07 30.24 -22.25
C GLN A 154 -4.50 30.45 -22.77
N PRO A 155 -5.43 29.51 -22.52
CA PRO A 155 -6.82 29.68 -22.88
C PRO A 155 -7.46 30.88 -22.16
N ARG A 156 -8.23 31.69 -22.89
CA ARG A 156 -9.00 32.82 -22.36
C ARG A 156 -10.47 32.47 -22.22
N LEU A 157 -11.06 31.89 -23.27
CA LEU A 157 -12.46 31.44 -23.29
C LEU A 157 -12.58 30.03 -23.84
N TYR A 158 -13.42 29.23 -23.19
CA TYR A 158 -13.87 27.94 -23.65
C TYR A 158 -15.30 28.04 -24.19
N THR A 159 -15.63 27.23 -25.19
CA THR A 159 -17.01 27.00 -25.63
C THR A 159 -17.47 25.66 -25.08
N TYR A 160 -18.52 25.69 -24.27
CA TYR A 160 -19.14 24.52 -23.67
C TYR A 160 -20.42 24.14 -24.42
N ASN A 161 -20.47 22.89 -24.88
CA ASN A 161 -21.57 22.29 -25.64
C ASN A 161 -22.18 21.16 -24.80
N PRO A 162 -23.13 21.47 -23.88
CA PRO A 162 -23.72 20.45 -23.01
C PRO A 162 -24.53 19.43 -23.81
N VAL A 163 -24.40 18.16 -23.46
CA VAL A 163 -25.22 17.07 -24.02
C VAL A 163 -26.36 16.76 -23.05
N VAL A 164 -27.60 16.95 -23.50
CA VAL A 164 -28.79 16.54 -22.75
C VAL A 164 -28.92 15.00 -22.84
N ARG A 165 -29.17 14.33 -21.70
CA ARG A 165 -29.38 12.87 -21.68
C ARG A 165 -30.49 12.49 -22.67
N GLY A 166 -30.25 11.45 -23.48
CA GLY A 166 -31.19 10.97 -24.49
C GLY A 166 -30.78 11.21 -25.94
N GLY A 167 -29.55 11.71 -26.19
CA GLY A 167 -28.97 11.77 -27.55
C GLY A 167 -29.47 12.96 -28.40
N LEU A 168 -30.23 13.88 -27.81
CA LEU A 168 -30.60 15.13 -28.47
C LEU A 168 -29.43 16.12 -28.40
N SER A 169 -28.43 15.89 -29.25
CA SER A 169 -27.37 16.85 -29.52
C SER A 169 -27.98 18.10 -30.17
N GLY A 170 -27.74 19.29 -29.60
CA GLY A 170 -28.19 20.58 -30.16
C GLY A 170 -29.38 21.27 -29.47
N LEU A 171 -29.93 20.72 -28.38
CA LEU A 171 -30.95 21.40 -27.56
C LEU A 171 -30.35 22.23 -26.40
N GLY A 172 -29.05 22.08 -26.14
CA GLY A 172 -28.32 22.93 -25.20
C GLY A 172 -27.75 24.15 -25.94
N THR A 173 -28.03 25.35 -25.44
CA THR A 173 -27.36 26.57 -25.90
C THR A 173 -25.86 26.43 -25.64
N SER A 174 -25.00 26.56 -26.66
CA SER A 174 -23.56 26.67 -26.46
C SER A 174 -23.26 27.86 -25.56
N VAL A 175 -22.49 27.64 -24.49
CA VAL A 175 -22.15 28.67 -23.51
C VAL A 175 -20.66 28.96 -23.59
N LYS A 176 -20.29 30.23 -23.70
CA LYS A 176 -18.89 30.65 -23.52
C LYS A 176 -18.57 30.71 -22.03
N ILE A 177 -17.46 30.12 -21.63
CA ILE A 177 -17.01 30.05 -20.24
C ILE A 177 -15.60 30.64 -20.15
N HIS A 178 -15.41 31.59 -19.24
CA HIS A 178 -14.10 32.17 -19.00
C HIS A 178 -13.12 31.17 -18.40
N ALA A 179 -11.84 31.26 -18.75
CA ALA A 179 -10.81 30.35 -18.28
C ALA A 179 -10.69 30.32 -16.75
N SER A 180 -10.98 31.42 -16.06
CA SER A 180 -11.06 31.50 -14.58
C SER A 180 -12.14 30.61 -13.96
N ARG A 181 -13.10 30.10 -14.74
CA ARG A 181 -14.16 29.18 -14.32
C ARG A 181 -13.93 27.74 -14.80
N VAL A 182 -12.77 27.47 -15.40
CA VAL A 182 -12.39 26.15 -15.91
C VAL A 182 -11.06 25.72 -15.28
N ILE A 183 -11.04 24.55 -14.66
CA ILE A 183 -9.84 23.91 -14.11
C ILE A 183 -9.49 22.72 -15.03
N PRO A 184 -8.51 22.88 -15.95
CA PRO A 184 -8.19 21.87 -16.94
C PRO A 184 -7.33 20.73 -16.37
N PHE A 185 -7.54 19.53 -16.87
CA PHE A 185 -6.78 18.30 -16.61
C PHE A 185 -6.37 17.67 -17.93
N ALA A 186 -5.06 17.51 -18.11
CA ALA A 186 -4.48 16.79 -19.24
C ALA A 186 -4.22 15.31 -18.89
N GLY A 187 -4.33 14.44 -19.90
CA GLY A 187 -3.84 13.07 -19.88
C GLY A 187 -2.32 13.03 -19.96
N ALA A 188 -1.79 13.04 -21.18
CA ALA A 188 -0.40 13.35 -21.49
C ALA A 188 -0.28 14.80 -21.99
N PRO A 189 0.71 15.58 -21.54
CA PRO A 189 0.91 16.95 -22.03
C PRO A 189 1.26 16.94 -23.53
N LEU A 190 0.70 17.89 -24.27
CA LEU A 190 0.94 17.99 -25.71
C LEU A 190 2.31 18.61 -26.01
N PRO A 191 3.07 18.06 -26.98
CA PRO A 191 4.25 18.74 -27.51
C PRO A 191 3.88 20.11 -28.11
N PRO A 192 4.76 21.14 -28.04
CA PRO A 192 4.42 22.51 -28.41
C PRO A 192 3.80 22.65 -29.81
N MET A 193 4.37 21.97 -30.82
CA MET A 193 3.86 22.02 -32.19
C MET A 193 2.47 21.39 -32.33
N HIS A 194 2.17 20.34 -31.56
CA HIS A 194 0.86 19.70 -31.60
C HIS A 194 -0.16 20.53 -30.84
N ALA A 195 0.21 21.09 -29.68
CA ALA A 195 -0.62 21.99 -28.89
C ALA A 195 -1.10 23.21 -29.71
N MET A 196 -0.27 23.73 -30.63
CA MET A 196 -0.66 24.84 -31.52
C MET A 196 -1.65 24.42 -32.62
N ALA A 197 -1.75 23.13 -32.94
CA ALA A 197 -2.55 22.60 -34.04
C ALA A 197 -3.92 22.09 -33.59
N THR A 198 -4.16 21.95 -32.27
CA THR A 198 -5.41 21.44 -31.70
C THR A 198 -6.00 22.42 -30.68
N ASN A 199 -7.29 22.25 -30.40
CA ASN A 199 -8.00 22.92 -29.30
C ASN A 199 -8.01 22.08 -28.00
N ASP A 200 -7.34 20.94 -28.02
CA ASP A 200 -7.11 20.08 -26.86
C ASP A 200 -5.89 20.57 -26.06
N TRP A 201 -5.83 20.20 -24.78
CA TRP A 201 -4.70 20.53 -23.89
C TRP A 201 -4.00 19.28 -23.34
N GLY A 202 -4.35 18.11 -23.86
CA GLY A 202 -3.73 16.84 -23.53
C GLY A 202 -4.14 15.72 -24.47
N ASP A 203 -3.27 14.73 -24.58
CA ASP A 203 -3.47 13.50 -25.34
C ASP A 203 -3.91 12.35 -24.44
N SER A 204 -4.69 11.43 -25.00
CA SER A 204 -5.02 10.19 -24.31
C SER A 204 -3.75 9.41 -23.99
N ILE A 205 -3.68 8.80 -22.80
CA ILE A 205 -2.60 7.90 -22.46
C ILE A 205 -2.53 6.72 -23.44
N PHE A 206 -3.68 6.32 -24.01
CA PHE A 206 -3.73 5.24 -24.98
C PHE A 206 -2.95 5.53 -26.26
N THR A 207 -2.85 6.79 -26.69
CA THR A 207 -2.12 7.15 -27.91
C THR A 207 -0.67 6.68 -27.86
N ALA A 208 -0.02 6.78 -26.69
CA ALA A 208 1.39 6.39 -26.53
C ALA A 208 1.61 4.88 -26.38
N ILE A 209 0.58 4.12 -25.97
CA ILE A 209 0.71 2.70 -25.60
C ILE A 209 -0.14 1.78 -26.46
N GLU A 210 -0.82 2.30 -27.49
CA GLU A 210 -1.81 1.55 -28.30
C GLU A 210 -1.22 0.24 -28.84
N ASP A 211 -0.05 0.30 -29.46
CA ASP A 211 0.61 -0.86 -30.06
C ASP A 211 0.94 -1.93 -29.01
N THR A 212 1.48 -1.53 -27.87
CA THR A 212 1.80 -2.45 -26.77
C THR A 212 0.53 -3.03 -26.16
N LEU A 213 -0.51 -2.21 -25.96
CA LEU A 213 -1.81 -2.65 -25.42
C LEU A 213 -2.47 -3.67 -26.35
N ASN A 214 -2.50 -3.40 -27.65
CA ASN A 214 -3.02 -4.30 -28.66
C ASN A 214 -2.21 -5.61 -28.69
N THR A 215 -0.88 -5.52 -28.68
CA THR A 215 0.00 -6.68 -28.68
C THR A 215 -0.27 -7.59 -27.47
N SER A 216 -0.31 -7.05 -26.26
CA SER A 216 -0.57 -7.83 -25.04
C SER A 216 -1.98 -8.45 -25.03
N GLY A 217 -2.98 -7.73 -25.55
CA GLY A 217 -4.32 -8.26 -25.76
C GLY A 217 -4.36 -9.40 -26.78
N THR A 218 -3.68 -9.25 -27.90
CA THR A 218 -3.60 -10.25 -28.96
C THR A 218 -2.87 -11.51 -28.50
N VAL A 219 -1.74 -11.39 -27.79
CA VAL A 219 -1.03 -12.55 -27.22
C VAL A 219 -1.96 -13.37 -26.32
N SER A 220 -2.73 -12.69 -25.47
CA SER A 220 -3.72 -13.34 -24.60
C SER A 220 -4.80 -14.07 -25.40
N ALA A 221 -5.33 -13.44 -26.45
CA ALA A 221 -6.36 -14.02 -27.30
C ALA A 221 -5.84 -15.23 -28.11
N VAL A 222 -4.61 -15.15 -28.63
CA VAL A 222 -3.98 -16.24 -29.37
C VAL A 222 -3.77 -17.45 -28.46
N ILE A 223 -3.26 -17.25 -27.24
CA ILE A 223 -3.10 -18.35 -26.26
C ILE A 223 -4.45 -18.99 -25.95
N ALA A 224 -5.50 -18.20 -25.73
CA ALA A 224 -6.85 -18.72 -25.51
C ALA A 224 -7.36 -19.53 -26.70
N SER A 225 -7.12 -19.06 -27.93
CA SER A 225 -7.48 -19.79 -29.15
C SER A 225 -6.73 -21.12 -29.28
N LEU A 226 -5.44 -21.15 -28.94
CA LEU A 226 -4.63 -22.36 -28.96
C LEU A 226 -5.12 -23.41 -27.94
N LEU A 227 -5.72 -22.99 -26.81
CA LEU A 227 -6.32 -23.92 -25.85
C LEU A 227 -7.54 -24.66 -26.43
N HIS A 228 -8.32 -24.01 -27.30
CA HIS A 228 -9.41 -24.69 -28.01
C HIS A 228 -8.90 -25.76 -28.99
N GLU A 229 -7.69 -25.58 -29.51
CA GLU A 229 -7.01 -26.54 -30.39
C GLU A 229 -6.12 -27.53 -29.64
N ALA A 230 -6.04 -27.45 -28.30
CA ALA A 230 -5.16 -28.26 -27.46
C ALA A 230 -5.31 -29.77 -27.69
N LYS A 231 -6.51 -30.19 -28.08
CA LYS A 231 -6.82 -31.57 -28.41
C LYS A 231 -7.68 -31.62 -29.65
N ILE A 232 -7.05 -31.95 -30.77
CA ILE A 232 -7.76 -32.27 -32.01
C ILE A 232 -7.68 -33.78 -32.24
N ASP A 233 -8.85 -34.40 -32.22
CA ASP A 233 -9.04 -35.80 -32.53
C ASP A 233 -9.34 -35.92 -34.04
N ALA A 234 -8.49 -36.61 -34.78
CA ALA A 234 -8.69 -36.91 -36.19
C ALA A 234 -9.06 -38.37 -36.36
N ILE A 235 -10.20 -38.64 -37.00
CA ILE A 235 -10.62 -40.00 -37.39
C ILE A 235 -10.55 -40.09 -38.90
N LYS A 236 -9.63 -40.91 -39.39
CA LYS A 236 -9.56 -41.29 -40.80
C LYS A 236 -10.49 -42.49 -41.01
N THR A 237 -11.38 -42.39 -41.98
CA THR A 237 -12.33 -43.45 -42.34
C THR A 237 -12.62 -43.41 -43.84
N ASN A 238 -13.30 -44.43 -44.36
CA ASN A 238 -13.80 -44.42 -45.73
C ASN A 238 -14.97 -43.44 -45.87
N LEU A 239 -14.87 -42.48 -46.79
CA LEU A 239 -15.91 -41.47 -47.07
C LEU A 239 -16.74 -41.80 -48.33
N GLU A 240 -16.68 -43.05 -48.79
CA GLU A 240 -17.44 -43.51 -49.95
C GLU A 240 -18.94 -43.24 -49.78
N GLY A 241 -19.55 -42.61 -50.80
CA GLY A 241 -20.97 -42.27 -50.80
C GLY A 241 -21.35 -41.00 -50.03
N ILE A 242 -20.40 -40.23 -49.46
CA ILE A 242 -20.68 -38.97 -48.74
C ILE A 242 -21.43 -37.93 -49.58
N GLY A 243 -21.33 -37.99 -50.91
CA GLY A 243 -22.07 -37.13 -51.84
C GLY A 243 -23.58 -37.43 -51.93
N THR A 244 -24.07 -38.44 -51.21
CA THR A 244 -25.48 -38.81 -51.13
C THR A 244 -26.03 -38.51 -49.74
N LYS A 245 -27.33 -38.15 -49.65
CA LYS A 245 -27.99 -37.87 -48.35
C LYS A 245 -27.92 -39.05 -47.38
N GLU A 246 -27.97 -40.27 -47.90
CA GLU A 246 -27.89 -41.50 -47.11
C GLU A 246 -26.47 -41.75 -46.57
N GLY A 247 -25.44 -41.50 -47.38
CA GLY A 247 -24.05 -41.58 -46.95
C GLY A 247 -23.68 -40.53 -45.91
N GLU A 248 -24.13 -39.29 -46.08
CA GLU A 248 -23.94 -38.20 -45.11
C GLU A 248 -24.57 -38.55 -43.74
N ALA A 249 -25.83 -38.98 -43.73
CA ALA A 249 -26.54 -39.36 -42.50
C ALA A 249 -25.84 -40.52 -41.77
N ARG A 250 -25.34 -41.52 -42.51
CA ARG A 250 -24.62 -42.66 -41.94
C ARG A 250 -23.32 -42.25 -41.25
N ILE A 251 -22.54 -41.35 -41.86
CA ILE A 251 -21.28 -40.84 -41.30
C ILE A 251 -21.55 -40.00 -40.04
N ILE A 252 -22.55 -39.12 -40.08
CA ILE A 252 -22.94 -38.30 -38.92
C ILE A 252 -23.35 -39.19 -37.75
N GLN A 253 -24.22 -40.19 -38.00
CA GLN A 253 -24.69 -41.11 -36.96
C GLN A 253 -23.52 -41.92 -36.35
N ARG A 254 -22.58 -42.38 -37.18
CA ARG A 254 -21.37 -43.09 -36.72
C ARG A 254 -20.51 -42.20 -35.81
N PHE A 255 -20.30 -40.94 -36.19
CA PHE A 255 -19.49 -39.99 -35.42
C PHE A 255 -20.16 -39.60 -34.09
N GLN A 256 -21.49 -39.44 -34.09
CA GLN A 256 -22.26 -39.20 -32.87
C GLN A 256 -22.17 -40.37 -31.89
N LEU A 257 -22.33 -41.60 -32.38
CA LEU A 257 -22.19 -42.82 -31.57
C LEU A 257 -20.77 -42.94 -31.00
N ALA A 258 -19.74 -42.68 -31.80
CA ALA A 258 -18.34 -42.69 -31.36
C ALA A 258 -18.07 -41.64 -30.26
N SER A 259 -18.57 -40.41 -30.46
CA SER A 259 -18.41 -39.30 -29.50
C SER A 259 -19.14 -39.58 -28.19
N MET A 260 -20.35 -40.14 -28.26
CA MET A 260 -21.15 -40.52 -27.09
C MET A 260 -20.47 -41.65 -26.29
N LEU A 261 -20.01 -42.70 -26.96
CA LEU A 261 -19.29 -43.80 -26.32
C LEU A 261 -17.99 -43.33 -25.65
N LYS A 262 -17.22 -42.47 -26.33
CA LYS A 262 -16.00 -41.87 -25.77
C LYS A 262 -16.30 -40.99 -24.56
N SER A 263 -17.37 -40.20 -24.60
CA SER A 263 -17.76 -39.34 -23.48
C SER A 263 -18.26 -40.11 -22.26
N ILE A 264 -18.98 -41.23 -22.46
CA ILE A 264 -19.60 -41.99 -21.37
C ILE A 264 -18.64 -43.02 -20.79
N ASN A 265 -17.96 -43.78 -21.65
CA ASN A 265 -17.16 -44.95 -21.26
C ASN A 265 -15.65 -44.72 -21.35
N ASN A 266 -15.21 -43.49 -21.69
CA ASN A 266 -13.81 -43.15 -21.96
C ASN A 266 -13.11 -44.14 -22.93
N THR A 267 -13.89 -44.77 -23.81
CA THR A 267 -13.45 -45.84 -24.71
C THR A 267 -13.95 -45.52 -26.11
N LEU A 268 -13.05 -45.60 -27.09
CA LEU A 268 -13.37 -45.39 -28.50
C LEU A 268 -13.33 -46.74 -29.22
N LEU A 269 -14.48 -47.15 -29.78
CA LEU A 269 -14.59 -48.36 -30.57
C LEU A 269 -14.41 -48.00 -32.05
N LEU A 270 -13.43 -48.62 -32.70
CA LEU A 270 -13.01 -48.34 -34.09
C LEU A 270 -13.21 -49.57 -34.98
N GLY A 271 -13.63 -49.33 -36.22
CA GLY A 271 -13.67 -50.33 -37.29
C GLY A 271 -12.27 -50.66 -37.82
N SER A 272 -12.14 -51.77 -38.55
CA SER A 272 -10.85 -52.21 -39.13
C SER A 272 -10.27 -51.24 -40.17
N ASP A 273 -11.10 -50.39 -40.75
CA ASP A 273 -10.78 -49.38 -41.76
C ASP A 273 -10.68 -47.96 -41.17
N GLU A 274 -10.84 -47.81 -39.85
CA GLU A 274 -10.78 -46.53 -39.14
C GLU A 274 -9.44 -46.37 -38.41
N ASP A 275 -8.81 -45.22 -38.55
CA ASP A 275 -7.58 -44.85 -37.82
C ASP A 275 -7.84 -43.60 -36.99
N TYR A 276 -7.52 -43.66 -35.70
CA TYR A 276 -7.68 -42.57 -34.76
C TYR A 276 -6.32 -41.97 -34.43
N GLN A 277 -6.16 -40.70 -34.72
CA GLN A 277 -4.96 -39.94 -34.40
C GLN A 277 -5.33 -38.78 -33.48
N GLN A 278 -4.64 -38.69 -32.36
CA GLN A 278 -4.68 -37.52 -31.51
C GLN A 278 -3.49 -36.62 -31.86
N ARG A 279 -3.76 -35.38 -32.27
CA ARG A 279 -2.71 -34.38 -32.42
C ARG A 279 -2.53 -33.67 -31.09
N THR A 280 -1.36 -33.84 -30.49
CA THR A 280 -0.97 -33.17 -29.26
C THR A 280 -0.16 -31.92 -29.61
N TYR A 281 -0.60 -30.75 -29.15
CA TYR A 281 0.18 -29.52 -29.23
C TYR A 281 1.07 -29.36 -27.99
N ASN A 282 2.29 -28.86 -28.20
CA ASN A 282 3.18 -28.50 -27.10
C ASN A 282 2.97 -27.03 -26.73
N PHE A 283 2.64 -26.78 -25.46
CA PHE A 283 2.44 -25.43 -24.91
C PHE A 283 3.66 -24.87 -24.16
N ALA A 284 4.81 -25.54 -24.23
CA ALA A 284 6.04 -25.05 -23.61
C ALA A 284 6.39 -23.63 -24.09
N GLY A 285 6.72 -22.75 -23.15
CA GLY A 285 7.12 -21.36 -23.41
C GLY A 285 5.98 -20.37 -23.65
N LEU A 286 4.71 -20.79 -23.78
CA LEU A 286 3.60 -19.84 -23.95
C LEU A 286 3.39 -18.95 -22.73
N SER A 287 3.59 -19.49 -21.53
CA SER A 287 3.52 -18.71 -20.30
C SER A 287 4.58 -17.60 -20.27
N ASP A 288 5.80 -17.88 -20.73
CA ASP A 288 6.90 -16.91 -20.73
C ASP A 288 6.63 -15.77 -21.70
N ILE A 289 6.09 -16.09 -22.90
CA ILE A 289 5.67 -15.10 -23.88
C ILE A 289 4.54 -14.22 -23.31
N HIS A 290 3.57 -14.82 -22.63
CA HIS A 290 2.46 -14.08 -22.01
C HIS A 290 2.96 -13.13 -20.92
N ILE A 291 3.81 -13.62 -20.01
CA ILE A 291 4.38 -12.83 -18.92
C ILE A 291 5.22 -11.68 -19.50
N ARG A 292 6.02 -11.94 -20.55
CA ARG A 292 6.81 -10.90 -21.19
C ARG A 292 5.95 -9.81 -21.80
N ALA A 293 4.88 -10.18 -22.50
CA ALA A 293 3.92 -9.21 -23.04
C ALA A 293 3.22 -8.40 -21.95
N MET A 294 2.96 -9.00 -20.78
CA MET A 294 2.39 -8.29 -19.62
C MET A 294 3.41 -7.36 -18.95
N GLN A 295 4.69 -7.74 -18.89
CA GLN A 295 5.76 -6.87 -18.39
C GLN A 295 5.97 -5.65 -19.30
N GLU A 296 5.90 -5.83 -20.61
CA GLU A 296 6.06 -4.74 -21.58
C GLU A 296 4.95 -3.70 -21.45
N ILE A 297 3.69 -4.12 -21.33
CA ILE A 297 2.58 -3.17 -21.08
C ILE A 297 2.64 -2.54 -19.68
N SER A 298 3.12 -3.27 -18.67
CA SER A 298 3.40 -2.69 -17.34
C SER A 298 4.43 -1.57 -17.40
N GLY A 299 5.52 -1.80 -18.14
CA GLY A 299 6.55 -0.79 -18.38
C GLY A 299 6.01 0.41 -19.18
N ALA A 300 5.28 0.16 -20.27
CA ALA A 300 4.70 1.22 -21.10
C ALA A 300 3.66 2.06 -20.35
N ALA A 301 2.93 1.48 -19.40
CA ALA A 301 1.93 2.17 -18.59
C ALA A 301 2.52 2.88 -17.36
N ASP A 302 3.81 2.71 -17.06
CA ASP A 302 4.45 3.10 -15.78
C ASP A 302 3.72 2.53 -14.54
N ILE A 303 3.26 1.28 -14.62
CA ILE A 303 2.59 0.59 -13.50
C ILE A 303 3.32 -0.73 -13.22
N PRO A 304 3.91 -0.91 -12.02
CA PRO A 304 4.59 -2.15 -11.65
C PRO A 304 3.69 -3.37 -11.85
N VAL A 305 4.29 -4.49 -12.28
CA VAL A 305 3.57 -5.76 -12.48
C VAL A 305 2.82 -6.19 -11.21
N THR A 306 3.42 -5.96 -10.05
CA THR A 306 2.81 -6.21 -8.73
C THR A 306 1.52 -5.43 -8.53
N ARG A 307 1.47 -4.17 -8.96
CA ARG A 307 0.28 -3.31 -8.88
C ARG A 307 -0.74 -3.60 -10.00
N LEU A 308 -0.27 -3.82 -11.22
CA LEU A 308 -1.13 -4.02 -12.40
C LEU A 308 -1.80 -5.40 -12.40
N LEU A 309 -1.03 -6.46 -12.16
CA LEU A 309 -1.48 -7.85 -12.22
C LEU A 309 -1.84 -8.43 -10.86
N GLY A 310 -1.32 -7.88 -9.75
CA GLY A 310 -1.48 -8.47 -8.42
C GLY A 310 -0.62 -9.72 -8.22
N GLN A 311 0.44 -9.89 -9.01
CA GLN A 311 1.36 -11.02 -8.91
C GLN A 311 2.65 -10.59 -8.19
N ALA A 312 3.20 -11.47 -7.35
CA ALA A 312 4.55 -11.27 -6.82
C ALA A 312 5.57 -11.32 -7.98
N PRO A 313 6.66 -10.55 -7.93
CA PRO A 313 7.70 -10.62 -8.96
C PRO A 313 8.28 -12.03 -9.05
N ALA A 314 8.64 -12.47 -10.26
CA ALA A 314 9.28 -13.76 -10.45
C ALA A 314 10.73 -13.72 -9.91
N GLY A 315 11.02 -14.54 -8.88
CA GLY A 315 12.35 -14.69 -8.30
C GLY A 315 12.29 -14.94 -6.80
N LEU A 316 13.06 -15.92 -6.30
CA LEU A 316 13.05 -16.40 -4.90
C LEU A 316 13.39 -15.32 -3.83
N GLN A 317 13.69 -14.08 -4.22
CA GLN A 317 14.15 -12.98 -3.36
C GLN A 317 13.56 -11.61 -3.71
N SER A 318 12.58 -11.50 -4.61
CA SER A 318 12.00 -10.19 -4.99
C SER A 318 10.61 -10.02 -4.39
N THR A 319 10.51 -9.23 -3.32
CA THR A 319 9.23 -8.86 -2.69
C THR A 319 8.45 -7.82 -3.52
N GLY A 320 9.08 -7.23 -4.54
CA GLY A 320 8.48 -6.17 -5.38
C GLY A 320 8.31 -4.84 -4.64
N GLU A 321 8.88 -4.74 -3.44
CA GLU A 321 8.74 -3.60 -2.55
C GLU A 321 9.40 -2.35 -3.11
N SER A 322 10.61 -2.51 -3.66
CA SER A 322 11.35 -1.41 -4.28
C SER A 322 10.61 -0.84 -5.49
N ASP A 323 10.02 -1.69 -6.33
CA ASP A 323 9.25 -1.25 -7.50
C ASP A 323 7.99 -0.49 -7.09
N LEU A 324 7.29 -0.97 -6.05
CA LEU A 324 6.12 -0.28 -5.48
C LEU A 324 6.48 1.06 -4.85
N ARG A 325 7.64 1.15 -4.18
CA ARG A 325 8.13 2.41 -3.59
C ARG A 325 8.43 3.45 -4.68
N ASN A 326 9.21 3.07 -5.69
CA ASN A 326 9.51 3.94 -6.84
C ASN A 326 8.23 4.41 -7.53
N TYR A 327 7.25 3.52 -7.69
CA TYR A 327 5.94 3.86 -8.25
C TYR A 327 5.19 4.86 -7.36
N TYR A 328 5.12 4.66 -6.04
CA TYR A 328 4.45 5.62 -5.15
C TYR A 328 5.14 6.98 -5.11
N ASP A 329 6.48 7.02 -5.19
CA ASP A 329 7.23 8.28 -5.31
C ASP A 329 6.87 9.01 -6.62
N ALA A 330 6.78 8.27 -7.73
CA ALA A 330 6.31 8.82 -9.00
C ALA A 330 4.86 9.32 -8.94
N ILE A 331 3.97 8.62 -8.21
CA ILE A 331 2.60 9.07 -7.98
C ILE A 331 2.58 10.36 -7.14
N SER A 332 3.41 10.45 -6.09
CA SER A 332 3.55 11.67 -5.28
C SER A 332 3.97 12.86 -6.13
N ALA A 333 4.98 12.69 -6.99
CA ALA A 333 5.40 13.73 -7.94
C ALA A 333 4.25 14.16 -8.89
N LYS A 334 3.41 13.22 -9.34
CA LYS A 334 2.23 13.54 -10.14
C LYS A 334 1.15 14.27 -9.33
N GLN A 335 0.98 13.97 -8.04
CA GLN A 335 0.03 14.70 -7.19
C GLN A 335 0.43 16.18 -7.08
N GLU A 336 1.72 16.44 -6.88
CA GLU A 336 2.31 17.78 -6.82
C GLU A 336 2.22 18.52 -8.16
N THR A 337 2.49 17.83 -9.28
CA THR A 337 2.51 18.48 -10.60
C THR A 337 1.10 18.69 -11.17
N ASP A 338 0.20 17.71 -10.99
CA ASP A 338 -1.08 17.68 -11.70
C ASP A 338 -2.27 18.08 -10.80
N LEU A 339 -2.29 17.67 -9.52
CA LEU A 339 -3.43 17.89 -8.64
C LEU A 339 -3.30 19.15 -7.80
N ARG A 340 -2.11 19.47 -7.30
CA ARG A 340 -1.91 20.63 -6.42
C ARG A 340 -2.36 21.95 -7.07
N PRO A 341 -1.94 22.31 -8.31
CA PRO A 341 -2.36 23.59 -8.90
C PRO A 341 -3.89 23.69 -9.08
N ALA A 342 -4.52 22.57 -9.40
CA ALA A 342 -5.97 22.48 -9.53
C ALA A 342 -6.69 22.58 -8.17
N LEU A 343 -6.14 21.96 -7.13
CA LEU A 343 -6.65 22.03 -5.77
C LEU A 343 -6.50 23.43 -5.19
N GLU A 344 -5.32 24.05 -5.25
CA GLU A 344 -5.09 25.40 -4.71
C GLU A 344 -6.06 26.42 -5.31
N ARG A 345 -6.31 26.33 -6.61
CA ARG A 345 -7.29 27.18 -7.28
C ARG A 345 -8.71 26.90 -6.83
N LEU A 346 -9.07 25.64 -6.60
CA LEU A 346 -10.37 25.25 -6.10
C LEU A 346 -10.55 25.64 -4.62
N ASP A 347 -9.49 25.58 -3.82
CA ASP A 347 -9.49 25.93 -2.41
C ASP A 347 -9.78 27.39 -2.17
N ALA A 348 -9.20 28.27 -2.98
CA ALA A 348 -9.53 29.68 -2.96
C ALA A 348 -11.04 29.91 -3.17
N ILE A 349 -11.66 29.14 -4.07
CA ILE A 349 -13.10 29.21 -4.37
C ILE A 349 -13.92 28.61 -3.22
N LEU A 350 -13.51 27.48 -2.66
CA LEU A 350 -14.20 26.79 -1.56
C LEU A 350 -14.14 27.60 -0.26
N CYS A 351 -12.99 28.20 0.05
CA CYS A 351 -12.81 29.06 1.22
C CYS A 351 -13.71 30.29 1.10
N ALA A 352 -13.72 30.94 -0.07
CA ALA A 352 -14.61 32.06 -0.33
C ALA A 352 -16.10 31.68 -0.25
N ASP A 353 -16.51 30.50 -0.74
CA ASP A 353 -17.87 29.96 -0.58
C ASP A 353 -18.23 29.59 0.87
N ALA A 354 -17.25 29.22 1.69
CA ALA A 354 -17.46 28.99 3.12
C ALA A 354 -17.53 30.29 3.93
N GLY A 355 -16.96 31.38 3.40
CA GLY A 355 -16.70 32.60 4.15
C GLY A 355 -15.57 32.45 5.16
N ILE A 356 -14.56 31.63 4.82
CA ILE A 356 -13.33 31.44 5.60
C ILE A 356 -12.14 31.91 4.77
N GLU A 357 -11.08 32.33 5.45
CA GLU A 357 -9.80 32.66 4.82
C GLU A 357 -8.79 31.54 5.11
N ILE A 358 -7.85 31.33 4.18
CA ILE A 358 -6.75 30.40 4.40
C ILE A 358 -5.78 31.08 5.39
N PRO A 359 -5.51 30.48 6.57
CA PRO A 359 -4.61 31.08 7.55
C PRO A 359 -3.20 31.30 6.98
N ASP A 360 -2.51 32.34 7.47
CA ASP A 360 -1.14 32.62 7.08
C ASP A 360 -0.23 31.42 7.41
N GLY A 361 0.49 30.93 6.40
CA GLY A 361 1.37 29.77 6.54
C GLY A 361 0.65 28.41 6.50
N ALA A 362 -0.67 28.36 6.34
CA ALA A 362 -1.38 27.11 6.12
C ALA A 362 -1.05 26.53 4.75
N PHE A 363 -0.76 25.23 4.70
CA PHE A 363 -0.53 24.48 3.47
C PHE A 363 -1.09 23.07 3.61
N PHE A 364 -1.39 22.44 2.48
CA PHE A 364 -1.74 21.03 2.45
C PHE A 364 -0.61 20.17 1.90
N HIS A 365 -0.55 18.93 2.38
CA HIS A 365 0.34 17.88 1.89
C HIS A 365 -0.47 16.65 1.50
N PHE A 366 0.00 15.89 0.51
CA PHE A 366 -0.61 14.60 0.19
C PHE A 366 -0.14 13.55 1.18
N HIS A 367 -1.06 12.72 1.67
CA HIS A 367 -0.71 11.63 2.56
C HIS A 367 0.06 10.54 1.81
N SER A 368 1.10 10.00 2.45
CA SER A 368 1.92 8.94 1.87
C SER A 368 1.08 7.71 1.49
N LEU A 369 1.36 7.21 0.29
CA LEU A 369 0.82 5.95 -0.23
C LEU A 369 1.56 4.74 0.33
N TRP A 370 2.84 4.91 0.69
CA TRP A 370 3.61 3.91 1.40
C TRP A 370 3.09 3.80 2.82
N GLN A 371 2.71 2.58 3.21
CA GLN A 371 2.30 2.30 4.57
C GLN A 371 3.39 1.46 5.21
N GLU A 372 4.00 2.03 6.24
CA GLU A 372 4.86 1.28 7.13
C GLU A 372 4.04 0.17 7.81
N THR A 373 4.64 -1.02 7.90
CA THR A 373 4.07 -2.12 8.68
C THR A 373 3.97 -1.72 10.15
N ALA A 374 3.13 -2.41 10.94
CA ALA A 374 3.04 -2.15 12.38
C ALA A 374 4.42 -2.22 13.06
N THR A 375 5.27 -3.16 12.63
CA THR A 375 6.65 -3.29 13.07
C THR A 375 7.51 -2.09 12.69
N GLN A 376 7.47 -1.66 11.41
CA GLN A 376 8.22 -0.49 10.96
C GLN A 376 7.78 0.80 11.69
N LYS A 377 6.48 0.97 11.92
CA LYS A 377 5.95 2.10 12.71
C LYS A 377 6.44 2.06 14.15
N ALA A 378 6.41 0.90 14.81
CA ALA A 378 6.88 0.74 16.17
C ALA A 378 8.40 1.01 16.28
N GLU A 379 9.19 0.48 15.35
CA GLU A 379 10.63 0.76 15.28
C GLU A 379 10.93 2.24 15.03
N ASN A 380 10.20 2.89 14.11
CA ASN A 380 10.37 4.31 13.83
C ASN A 380 9.96 5.17 15.03
N ALA A 381 8.87 4.84 15.71
CA ALA A 381 8.45 5.52 16.94
C ALA A 381 9.50 5.36 18.05
N PHE A 382 10.05 4.16 18.22
CA PHE A 382 11.12 3.90 19.18
C PHE A 382 12.39 4.69 18.86
N LYS A 383 12.84 4.70 17.59
CA LYS A 383 13.98 5.49 17.12
C LYS A 383 13.76 6.99 17.32
N ARG A 384 12.54 7.50 17.05
CA ARG A 384 12.16 8.89 17.32
C ARG A 384 12.20 9.22 18.81
N ALA A 385 11.64 8.36 19.66
CA ALA A 385 11.67 8.54 21.12
C ALA A 385 13.11 8.55 21.67
N GLN A 386 13.99 7.68 21.15
CA GLN A 386 15.41 7.73 21.47
C GLN A 386 16.08 9.04 21.03
N ALA A 387 15.76 9.54 19.84
CA ALA A 387 16.27 10.82 19.36
C ALA A 387 15.82 11.98 20.25
N VAL A 388 14.55 11.98 20.69
CA VAL A 388 14.02 12.98 21.64
C VAL A 388 14.72 12.88 23.00
N LYS A 389 14.92 11.67 23.52
CA LYS A 389 15.67 11.44 24.75
C LYS A 389 17.09 12.02 24.64
N LEU A 390 17.79 11.72 23.55
CA LEU A 390 19.14 12.23 23.30
C LEU A 390 19.15 13.77 23.21
N LEU A 391 18.22 14.38 22.48
CA LEU A 391 18.10 15.84 22.41
C LEU A 391 17.90 16.46 23.79
N LYS A 392 17.04 15.85 24.63
CA LYS A 392 16.82 16.32 26.00
C LYS A 392 18.08 16.19 26.86
N GLU A 393 18.84 15.11 26.71
CA GLU A 393 20.10 14.88 27.43
C GLU A 393 21.22 15.84 26.99
N THR A 394 21.25 16.25 25.72
CA THR A 394 22.23 17.24 25.23
C THR A 394 22.00 18.65 25.76
N ASP A 395 20.79 18.93 26.26
CA ASP A 395 20.33 20.25 26.71
C ASP A 395 20.52 21.39 25.68
N LEU A 396 20.65 21.03 24.39
CA LEU A 396 20.78 21.98 23.28
C LEU A 396 19.49 22.74 23.00
N ILE A 397 18.34 22.14 23.35
CA ILE A 397 17.01 22.71 23.15
C ILE A 397 16.33 22.81 24.53
N PRO A 398 15.82 24.00 24.92
CA PRO A 398 15.07 24.15 26.17
C PRO A 398 13.93 23.14 26.27
N GLY A 399 13.75 22.54 27.45
CA GLY A 399 12.79 21.45 27.67
C GLY A 399 11.35 21.80 27.31
N GLU A 400 10.93 23.04 27.53
CA GLU A 400 9.58 23.52 27.19
C GLU A 400 9.35 23.56 25.67
N VAL A 401 10.32 24.07 24.93
CA VAL A 401 10.28 24.12 23.45
C VAL A 401 10.31 22.71 22.86
N LEU A 402 11.16 21.83 23.41
CA LEU A 402 11.22 20.44 22.98
C LEU A 402 9.90 19.71 23.28
N SER A 403 9.29 19.95 24.44
CA SER A 403 7.99 19.37 24.81
C SER A 403 6.89 19.79 23.85
N GLU A 404 6.82 21.07 23.48
CA GLU A 404 5.80 21.58 22.56
C GLU A 404 5.96 20.98 21.16
N ALA A 405 7.20 20.94 20.65
CA ALA A 405 7.50 20.34 19.35
C ALA A 405 7.17 18.83 19.30
N VAL A 406 7.51 18.08 20.34
CA VAL A 406 7.24 16.63 20.41
C VAL A 406 5.75 16.34 20.54
N VAL A 407 5.01 17.14 21.33
CA VAL A 407 3.55 16.99 21.44
C VAL A 407 2.88 17.25 20.09
N SER A 408 3.27 18.33 19.39
CA SER A 408 2.76 18.61 18.04
C SER A 408 3.03 17.44 17.10
N GLN A 409 4.26 16.92 17.09
CA GLN A 409 4.64 15.79 16.25
C GLN A 409 3.81 14.53 16.57
N LEU A 410 3.59 14.20 17.84
CA LEU A 410 2.84 13.01 18.26
C LEU A 410 1.35 13.10 17.90
N VAL A 411 0.78 14.30 17.93
CA VAL A 411 -0.59 14.59 17.49
C VAL A 411 -0.71 14.44 15.98
N ASP A 412 0.22 15.03 15.22
CA ASP A 412 0.26 14.94 13.75
C ASP A 412 0.48 13.50 13.25
N ASP A 413 1.35 12.74 13.94
CA ASP A 413 1.57 11.31 13.66
C ASP A 413 0.32 10.46 14.00
N GLY A 414 -0.67 11.02 14.71
CA GLY A 414 -1.87 10.32 15.15
C GLY A 414 -1.61 9.21 16.18
N THR A 415 -0.45 9.26 16.86
CA THR A 415 0.01 8.19 17.77
C THR A 415 -0.85 8.15 19.03
N TYR A 416 -1.24 9.32 19.54
CA TYR A 416 -2.08 9.47 20.73
C TYR A 416 -3.26 10.39 20.42
N PRO A 417 -4.41 9.83 19.99
CA PRO A 417 -5.64 10.59 19.85
C PRO A 417 -5.98 11.29 21.18
N SER A 418 -6.34 12.58 21.12
CA SER A 418 -6.63 13.44 22.29
C SER A 418 -5.44 13.89 23.15
N LEU A 419 -4.18 13.67 22.72
CA LEU A 419 -3.02 14.23 23.44
C LEU A 419 -3.06 15.77 23.51
N ASP A 420 -3.51 16.43 22.44
CA ASP A 420 -3.66 17.90 22.41
C ASP A 420 -4.69 18.39 23.45
N GLU A 421 -5.83 17.71 23.56
CA GLU A 421 -6.87 18.01 24.56
C GLU A 421 -6.36 17.80 25.99
N ALA A 422 -5.62 16.71 26.23
CA ALA A 422 -5.02 16.42 27.53
C ALA A 422 -3.95 17.44 27.92
N MET A 423 -3.12 17.88 26.97
CA MET A 423 -2.09 18.90 27.21
C MET A 423 -2.69 20.29 27.45
N LYS A 424 -3.77 20.66 26.74
CA LYS A 424 -4.52 21.90 27.01
C LYS A 424 -5.11 21.88 28.41
N ALA A 425 -5.79 20.80 28.79
CA ALA A 425 -6.36 20.64 30.12
C ALA A 425 -5.28 20.75 31.23
N TYR A 426 -4.10 20.17 31.01
CA TYR A 426 -2.96 20.26 31.93
C TYR A 426 -2.40 21.69 32.07
N LYS A 427 -2.24 22.42 30.95
CA LYS A 427 -1.79 23.82 30.96
C LYS A 427 -2.77 24.73 31.68
N GLU A 428 -4.08 24.53 31.48
CA GLU A 428 -5.13 25.27 32.18
C GLU A 428 -5.12 25.00 33.69
N THR A 429 -4.94 23.75 34.13
CA THR A 429 -4.83 23.42 35.56
C THR A 429 -3.58 23.99 36.20
N ARG A 430 -2.45 24.04 35.47
CA ARG A 430 -1.18 24.55 36.01
C ARG A 430 -1.13 26.09 36.05
N GLY A 431 -1.77 26.77 35.10
CA GLY A 431 -1.91 28.23 35.11
C GLY A 431 -2.67 28.78 36.33
N GLU A 432 -3.51 27.97 36.97
CA GLU A 432 -4.21 28.30 38.22
C GLU A 432 -3.34 28.06 39.49
N LEU A 433 -2.25 27.29 39.38
CA LEU A 433 -1.42 26.85 40.51
C LEU A 433 -0.22 27.77 40.80
N GLU A 434 0.15 28.69 39.90
CA GLU A 434 1.27 29.62 40.13
C GLU A 434 0.95 30.82 41.06
N THR A 435 -0.28 30.90 41.61
CA THR A 435 -0.70 31.99 42.53
C THR A 435 -0.74 31.62 44.02
N VAL A 436 -0.08 30.56 44.47
CA VAL A 436 -0.08 30.20 45.91
C VAL A 436 1.34 29.94 46.45
N THR A 437 1.91 31.02 47.00
CA THR A 437 2.81 31.13 48.16
C THR A 437 3.99 30.17 48.34
N GLU A 438 5.17 30.78 48.44
CA GLU A 438 6.37 30.32 49.15
C GLU A 438 6.07 29.70 50.52
N LEU A 439 6.91 28.72 50.91
CA LEU A 439 7.55 28.46 52.22
C LEU A 439 7.91 26.96 52.35
N PRO A 440 8.83 26.54 53.24
CA PRO A 440 10.17 27.07 53.57
C PRO A 440 11.27 25.97 53.47
N ASP A 441 12.54 26.38 53.56
CA ASP A 441 13.71 25.49 53.72
C ASP A 441 13.61 24.65 55.01
N ASP A 442 13.92 23.36 54.91
CA ASP A 442 14.48 22.56 56.00
C ASP A 442 15.53 21.58 55.44
N GLU A 443 16.72 21.65 56.02
CA GLU A 443 17.93 20.88 55.72
C GLU A 443 17.90 19.48 56.36
N ASP A 444 18.70 18.58 55.76
CA ASP A 444 19.29 17.32 56.27
C ASP A 444 18.35 16.10 56.47
N GLU A 445 18.67 14.86 56.09
CA GLU A 445 19.99 14.20 55.97
C GLU A 445 19.87 12.87 55.17
N ASP A 446 20.92 12.60 54.38
CA ASP A 446 21.53 11.30 54.02
C ASP A 446 20.77 10.27 53.13
N ASP A 447 21.25 10.10 51.89
CA ASP A 447 21.61 8.75 51.41
C ASP A 447 22.74 8.78 50.36
N SER A 448 23.89 8.28 50.80
CA SER A 448 25.00 7.68 50.06
C SER A 448 24.95 7.68 48.52
N THR A 449 25.60 8.67 47.91
CA THR A 449 26.04 8.61 46.50
C THR A 449 27.13 7.55 46.32
N ASN A 450 26.75 6.35 45.88
CA ASN A 450 27.67 5.43 45.20
C ASN A 450 27.61 5.71 43.68
N VAL A 451 28.35 6.75 43.26
CA VAL A 451 28.63 7.00 41.84
C VAL A 451 29.68 5.99 41.39
N ILE A 452 29.27 4.96 40.64
CA ILE A 452 30.20 4.12 39.88
C ILE A 452 30.47 4.84 38.54
N PRO A 453 31.71 5.29 38.26
CA PRO A 453 32.03 5.94 37.00
C PRO A 453 32.15 4.88 35.91
N PHE A 454 31.19 4.81 34.98
CA PHE A 454 31.34 3.97 33.79
C PHE A 454 32.20 4.70 32.75
N ARG A 455 33.53 4.55 32.85
CA ARG A 455 34.44 4.74 31.72
C ARG A 455 34.91 3.39 31.21
N GLN A 456 34.50 3.12 29.97
CA GLN A 456 35.26 2.46 28.91
C GLN A 456 35.54 0.96 29.03
N ALA A 457 34.72 0.17 28.33
CA ALA A 457 35.18 -0.97 27.54
C ALA A 457 34.34 -1.05 26.27
N ALA A 458 34.72 -0.25 25.27
CA ALA A 458 34.37 -0.51 23.89
C ALA A 458 35.21 -1.70 23.42
N GLN A 459 34.65 -2.92 23.47
CA GLN A 459 35.11 -4.16 22.80
C GLN A 459 34.34 -5.37 23.37
N ASP A 460 33.07 -5.58 23.00
CA ASP A 460 32.47 -6.93 23.15
C ASP A 460 31.17 -7.08 22.34
N ALA A 461 31.27 -7.00 21.01
CA ALA A 461 30.22 -7.43 20.08
C ALA A 461 30.53 -8.84 19.52
N ALA A 462 31.19 -9.68 20.33
CA ALA A 462 31.51 -11.05 19.93
C ALA A 462 30.28 -11.94 20.18
N PRO A 463 29.82 -12.71 19.18
CA PRO A 463 28.71 -13.66 19.35
C PRO A 463 28.99 -14.65 20.49
N ARG A 464 28.01 -14.85 21.39
CA ARG A 464 28.09 -15.73 22.58
C ARG A 464 26.83 -16.57 22.72
N SER A 465 26.89 -17.69 23.44
CA SER A 465 25.69 -18.48 23.76
C SER A 465 24.65 -17.60 24.46
N LEU A 466 23.37 -17.90 24.27
CA LEU A 466 22.28 -17.01 24.64
C LEU A 466 21.23 -17.73 25.49
N TYR A 467 21.09 -17.31 26.73
CA TYR A 467 19.99 -17.65 27.61
C TYR A 467 19.15 -16.40 27.91
N VAL A 468 17.87 -16.43 27.53
CA VAL A 468 16.91 -15.35 27.79
C VAL A 468 15.81 -15.87 28.68
N SER A 469 15.63 -15.26 29.84
CA SER A 469 14.55 -15.59 30.77
C SER A 469 13.87 -14.34 31.33
N ARG A 470 12.62 -14.51 31.79
CA ARG A 470 11.84 -13.46 32.45
C ARG A 470 11.32 -13.95 33.79
N LYS A 471 11.66 -13.24 34.87
CA LYS A 471 11.18 -13.57 36.23
C LYS A 471 9.67 -13.33 36.37
N VAL A 472 9.00 -14.21 37.11
CA VAL A 472 7.57 -14.07 37.44
C VAL A 472 7.44 -13.17 38.67
N THR A 473 6.99 -11.93 38.48
CA THR A 473 6.95 -10.95 39.58
C THR A 473 5.81 -11.22 40.58
N ASN A 474 4.78 -11.97 40.17
CA ASN A 474 3.68 -12.41 41.06
C ASN A 474 3.79 -13.89 41.47
N ALA A 475 5.01 -14.43 41.54
CA ALA A 475 5.28 -15.84 41.84
C ALA A 475 4.58 -16.36 43.10
N ALA A 476 4.42 -15.52 44.14
CA ALA A 476 3.74 -15.90 45.38
C ALA A 476 2.30 -16.39 45.15
N GLU A 477 1.57 -15.81 44.18
CA GLU A 477 0.21 -16.22 43.84
C GLU A 477 0.19 -17.61 43.18
N ILE A 478 1.18 -17.91 42.34
CA ILE A 478 1.31 -19.20 41.65
C ILE A 478 1.72 -20.29 42.63
N ILE A 479 2.68 -20.02 43.51
CA ILE A 479 3.09 -20.95 44.56
C ILE A 479 1.96 -21.23 45.55
N ALA A 480 1.16 -20.22 45.91
CA ALA A 480 -0.02 -20.41 46.76
C ALA A 480 -1.07 -21.32 46.10
N TRP A 481 -1.32 -21.16 44.80
CA TRP A 481 -2.17 -22.06 44.04
C TRP A 481 -1.61 -23.49 43.99
N ALA A 482 -0.32 -23.65 43.67
CA ALA A 482 0.32 -24.95 43.54
C ALA A 482 0.28 -25.74 44.86
N ARG A 483 0.50 -25.04 45.98
CA ARG A 483 0.33 -25.59 47.34
C ARG A 483 -1.12 -26.00 47.61
N GLY A 484 -2.09 -25.20 47.16
CA GLY A 484 -3.52 -25.51 47.27
C GLY A 484 -3.96 -26.74 46.46
N GLN A 485 -3.27 -27.05 45.36
CA GLN A 485 -3.48 -28.25 44.55
C GLN A 485 -2.72 -29.48 45.08
N GLY A 486 -1.95 -29.34 46.15
CA GLY A 486 -1.18 -30.43 46.77
C GLY A 486 0.08 -30.83 46.01
N ILE A 487 0.62 -29.96 45.15
CA ILE A 487 1.85 -30.23 44.40
C ILE A 487 3.05 -30.21 45.38
N PRO A 488 3.85 -31.28 45.50
CA PRO A 488 5.01 -31.35 46.38
C PRO A 488 6.25 -30.68 45.77
N ASN A 489 7.28 -30.41 46.58
CA ASN A 489 8.61 -29.91 46.15
C ASN A 489 8.53 -28.68 45.23
N LEU A 490 7.83 -27.65 45.71
CA LEU A 490 7.61 -26.42 44.95
C LEU A 490 8.92 -25.66 44.75
N THR A 491 9.08 -25.09 43.56
CA THR A 491 10.21 -24.20 43.25
C THR A 491 10.14 -22.96 44.14
N ALA A 492 11.31 -22.48 44.61
CA ALA A 492 11.38 -21.30 45.46
C ALA A 492 10.73 -20.09 44.76
N THR A 493 10.02 -19.25 45.53
CA THR A 493 9.21 -18.16 44.97
C THR A 493 10.05 -17.16 44.16
N GLY A 494 11.32 -16.97 44.51
CA GLY A 494 12.24 -16.07 43.79
C GLY A 494 12.78 -16.62 42.46
N ASP A 495 12.63 -17.92 42.24
CA ASP A 495 13.23 -18.64 41.11
C ASP A 495 12.23 -18.94 39.99
N LEU A 496 10.95 -18.59 40.15
CA LEU A 496 9.95 -18.74 39.10
C LEU A 496 10.28 -17.79 37.95
N HIS A 497 10.55 -18.35 36.79
CA HIS A 497 10.81 -17.63 35.56
C HIS A 497 10.24 -18.39 34.36
N VAL A 498 10.14 -17.69 33.24
CA VAL A 498 9.86 -18.26 31.93
C VAL A 498 11.12 -18.15 31.09
N THR A 499 11.56 -19.27 30.53
CA THR A 499 12.64 -19.28 29.54
C THR A 499 12.07 -18.93 28.19
N VAL A 500 12.62 -17.88 27.57
CA VAL A 500 12.24 -17.42 26.22
C VAL A 500 13.16 -18.03 25.17
N MET A 501 14.46 -18.16 25.48
CA MET A 501 15.44 -18.75 24.57
C MET A 501 16.58 -19.42 25.34
N TYR A 502 17.05 -20.56 24.82
CA TYR A 502 18.23 -21.29 25.26
C TYR A 502 18.96 -21.75 24.00
N SER A 503 20.02 -21.02 23.63
CA SER A 503 20.79 -21.23 22.41
C SER A 503 22.24 -21.46 22.78
N ARG A 504 22.75 -22.65 22.45
CA ARG A 504 24.19 -22.94 22.52
C ARG A 504 24.95 -22.28 21.36
N ASP A 505 24.26 -21.98 20.27
CA ASP A 505 24.84 -21.29 19.13
C ASP A 505 25.09 -19.81 19.48
N PRO A 506 26.22 -19.25 19.06
CA PRO A 506 26.60 -17.91 19.43
C PRO A 506 25.77 -16.86 18.67
N VAL A 507 25.16 -15.93 19.39
CA VAL A 507 24.31 -14.85 18.88
C VAL A 507 24.88 -13.49 19.29
N ASP A 508 24.74 -12.47 18.44
CA ASP A 508 25.06 -11.09 18.80
C ASP A 508 23.95 -10.51 19.69
N TRP A 509 24.25 -10.37 20.98
CA TRP A 509 23.30 -9.88 21.99
C TRP A 509 22.85 -8.44 21.73
N PHE A 510 23.69 -7.61 21.11
CA PHE A 510 23.33 -6.23 20.80
C PHE A 510 22.44 -6.14 19.55
N GLY A 511 22.63 -7.06 18.60
CA GLY A 511 21.81 -7.17 17.40
C GLY A 511 20.36 -7.62 17.68
N VAL A 512 20.15 -8.46 18.71
CA VAL A 512 18.81 -8.99 19.04
C VAL A 512 17.93 -8.09 19.91
N GLY A 513 18.54 -7.05 20.51
CA GLY A 513 17.85 -6.07 21.35
C GLY A 513 17.13 -6.67 22.57
N THR A 514 16.37 -5.83 23.28
CA THR A 514 15.52 -6.22 24.42
C THR A 514 14.05 -6.01 24.09
N ALA A 515 13.17 -6.94 24.44
CA ALA A 515 11.72 -6.74 24.28
C ALA A 515 11.11 -5.95 25.47
N GLU A 516 9.78 -5.83 25.48
CA GLU A 516 8.99 -5.08 26.47
C GLU A 516 9.45 -5.29 27.92
N GLU A 517 9.47 -4.23 28.72
CA GLU A 517 9.90 -4.29 30.13
C GLU A 517 9.03 -5.20 31.00
N ARG A 518 7.77 -5.44 30.61
CA ARG A 518 6.82 -6.23 31.39
C ARG A 518 5.77 -6.88 30.51
N ILE A 519 5.55 -8.19 30.68
CA ILE A 519 4.47 -8.93 30.00
C ILE A 519 3.39 -9.30 31.03
N LEU A 520 2.14 -8.99 30.69
CA LEU A 520 0.97 -9.36 31.49
C LEU A 520 0.13 -10.41 30.74
N VAL A 521 0.17 -11.65 31.21
CA VAL A 521 -0.77 -12.67 30.76
C VAL A 521 -2.08 -12.48 31.54
N PRO A 522 -3.21 -12.19 30.86
CA PRO A 522 -4.48 -11.89 31.52
C PRO A 522 -5.03 -13.12 32.26
N ARG A 523 -6.02 -12.94 33.13
CA ARG A 523 -6.69 -14.08 33.81
C ARG A 523 -7.38 -14.98 32.78
N GLY A 524 -7.30 -16.31 32.97
CA GLY A 524 -7.86 -17.31 32.05
C GLY A 524 -7.03 -17.57 30.78
N GLY A 525 -7.66 -18.17 29.77
CA GLY A 525 -7.02 -18.56 28.51
C GLY A 525 -6.45 -19.99 28.50
N PRO A 526 -5.89 -20.46 27.37
CA PRO A 526 -5.38 -21.82 27.25
C PRO A 526 -4.20 -22.04 28.19
N ARG A 527 -4.38 -22.93 29.17
CA ARG A 527 -3.38 -23.30 30.17
C ARG A 527 -3.48 -24.77 30.49
N MET A 528 -2.34 -25.39 30.75
CA MET A 528 -2.28 -26.77 31.21
C MET A 528 -1.12 -26.94 32.18
N VAL A 529 -1.24 -27.93 33.06
CA VAL A 529 -0.11 -28.38 33.87
C VAL A 529 0.40 -29.66 33.21
N ASP A 530 1.68 -29.68 32.88
CA ASP A 530 2.30 -30.80 32.18
C ASP A 530 3.60 -31.21 32.87
N ARG A 531 4.16 -32.35 32.46
CA ARG A 531 5.44 -32.87 32.96
C ARG A 531 6.50 -32.77 31.87
N PHE A 532 7.57 -32.04 32.14
CA PHE A 532 8.72 -31.89 31.24
C PHE A 532 9.87 -32.82 31.69
N ASP A 533 10.87 -32.97 30.82
CA ASP A 533 12.03 -33.83 31.05
C ASP A 533 12.71 -33.55 32.40
N GLY A 534 13.15 -34.61 33.09
CA GLY A 534 13.77 -34.50 34.42
C GLY A 534 12.81 -34.36 35.61
N GLY A 535 11.52 -34.65 35.41
CA GLY A 535 10.52 -34.70 36.49
C GLY A 535 9.97 -33.32 36.92
N ALA A 536 10.16 -32.31 36.07
CA ALA A 536 9.65 -30.96 36.31
C ALA A 536 8.13 -30.90 36.03
N ILE A 537 7.36 -30.39 36.99
CA ILE A 537 5.96 -30.03 36.78
C ILE A 537 5.94 -28.57 36.33
N VAL A 538 5.39 -28.34 35.14
CA VAL A 538 5.37 -27.03 34.51
C VAL A 538 3.95 -26.54 34.30
N LEU A 539 3.74 -25.24 34.47
CA LEU A 539 2.52 -24.55 34.08
C LEU A 539 2.73 -23.96 32.68
N CYS A 540 2.15 -24.60 31.67
CA CYS A 540 2.15 -24.15 30.29
C CYS A 540 1.00 -23.16 30.06
N PHE A 541 1.27 -22.11 29.29
CA PHE A 541 0.27 -21.10 28.91
C PHE A 541 0.53 -20.55 27.52
N SER A 542 -0.50 -20.00 26.89
CA SER A 542 -0.37 -19.32 25.61
C SER A 542 -0.17 -17.82 25.82
N ASP A 543 0.87 -17.27 25.18
CA ASP A 543 1.11 -15.84 25.08
C ASP A 543 1.79 -15.52 23.73
N TRP A 544 1.24 -14.57 23.00
CA TRP A 544 1.72 -14.24 21.66
C TRP A 544 3.04 -13.47 21.70
N SER A 545 3.23 -12.59 22.68
CA SER A 545 4.45 -11.79 22.81
C SER A 545 5.66 -12.67 23.07
N LEU A 546 5.52 -13.69 23.93
CA LEU A 546 6.59 -14.66 24.17
C LEU A 546 6.91 -15.52 22.94
N ARG A 547 5.89 -16.00 22.20
CA ARG A 547 6.11 -16.80 20.98
C ARG A 547 6.80 -15.98 19.90
N TRP A 548 6.32 -14.77 19.65
CA TRP A 548 6.94 -13.87 18.68
C TRP A 548 8.37 -13.49 19.06
N ARG A 549 8.61 -13.28 20.36
CA ARG A 549 9.96 -13.01 20.85
C ARG A 549 10.90 -14.20 20.63
N HIS A 550 10.45 -15.41 20.94
CA HIS A 550 11.20 -16.63 20.65
C HIS A 550 11.54 -16.76 19.16
N GLU A 551 10.57 -16.53 18.27
CA GLU A 551 10.78 -16.56 16.82
C GLU A 551 11.76 -15.48 16.35
N SER A 552 11.67 -14.26 16.87
CA SER A 552 12.63 -13.19 16.52
C SER A 552 14.07 -13.54 16.90
N LEU A 553 14.27 -14.26 18.01
CA LEU A 553 15.59 -14.73 18.43
C LEU A 553 16.08 -15.87 17.52
N ARG A 554 15.19 -16.75 17.06
CA ARG A 554 15.49 -17.81 16.08
C ARG A 554 15.93 -17.22 14.74
N GLU A 555 15.23 -16.20 14.26
CA GLU A 555 15.57 -15.49 13.01
C GLU A 555 16.95 -14.80 13.09
N ALA A 556 17.33 -14.36 14.30
CA ALA A 556 18.65 -13.80 14.56
C ALA A 556 19.76 -14.85 14.74
N GLY A 557 19.46 -16.14 14.54
CA GLY A 557 20.44 -17.22 14.56
C GLY A 557 20.52 -17.99 15.87
N ALA A 558 19.62 -17.76 16.83
CA ALA A 558 19.56 -18.58 18.06
C ALA A 558 19.07 -20.00 17.76
N SER A 559 19.72 -21.00 18.35
CA SER A 559 19.27 -22.39 18.32
C SER A 559 18.24 -22.67 19.43
N TRP A 560 17.43 -23.70 19.21
CA TRP A 560 16.47 -24.20 20.19
C TRP A 560 16.35 -25.71 20.01
N ASP A 561 16.42 -26.45 21.12
CA ASP A 561 16.57 -27.91 21.11
C ASP A 561 15.23 -28.65 20.95
N HIS A 562 14.08 -27.96 20.96
CA HIS A 562 12.75 -28.57 20.82
C HIS A 562 12.02 -28.12 19.54
N ASP A 563 11.15 -28.98 19.01
CA ASP A 563 10.43 -28.72 17.74
C ASP A 563 9.42 -27.54 17.84
N GLU A 564 8.81 -27.35 19.01
CA GLU A 564 7.85 -26.26 19.24
C GLU A 564 8.15 -25.52 20.55
N PHE A 565 8.03 -24.18 20.52
CA PHE A 565 8.13 -23.35 21.72
C PHE A 565 6.76 -23.16 22.37
N THR A 566 6.62 -23.70 23.58
CA THR A 566 5.47 -23.44 24.46
C THR A 566 5.94 -22.72 25.72
N PRO A 567 5.48 -21.48 25.99
CA PRO A 567 5.79 -20.77 27.21
C PRO A 567 5.34 -21.57 28.44
N HIS A 568 6.27 -21.77 29.37
CA HIS A 568 6.01 -22.54 30.58
C HIS A 568 6.78 -21.97 31.76
N ILE A 569 6.24 -22.18 32.96
CA ILE A 569 6.89 -21.88 34.25
C ILE A 569 7.08 -23.19 34.97
N THR A 570 8.30 -23.49 35.40
CA THR A 570 8.56 -24.63 36.29
C THR A 570 8.06 -24.32 37.69
N VAL A 571 7.11 -25.11 38.18
CA VAL A 571 6.44 -24.89 39.48
C VAL A 571 6.96 -25.84 40.54
N ALA A 572 7.39 -27.04 40.15
CA ALA A 572 7.94 -28.03 41.08
C ALA A 572 8.87 -29.01 40.36
N LYS A 573 9.74 -29.68 41.12
CA LYS A 573 10.53 -30.83 40.65
C LYS A 573 10.20 -32.04 41.50
N VAL A 574 9.56 -33.04 40.91
CA VAL A 574 9.04 -34.21 41.63
C VAL A 574 9.63 -35.48 41.06
N GLU A 575 10.45 -36.17 41.86
CA GLU A 575 10.94 -37.51 41.55
C GLU A 575 9.84 -38.54 41.90
N GLY A 576 8.90 -38.79 40.99
CA GLY A 576 7.85 -39.79 41.19
C GLY A 576 6.56 -39.52 40.43
N ASP A 577 5.56 -40.39 40.65
CA ASP A 577 4.28 -40.34 39.93
C ASP A 577 3.23 -39.52 40.68
N PHE A 578 3.30 -38.20 40.53
CA PHE A 578 2.22 -37.30 40.96
C PHE A 578 1.14 -37.20 39.88
N ASP A 579 -0.11 -37.54 40.23
CA ASP A 579 -1.25 -37.60 39.31
C ASP A 579 -1.72 -36.19 38.90
N LEU A 580 -1.27 -35.72 37.73
CA LEU A 580 -1.61 -34.41 37.17
C LEU A 580 -3.08 -34.29 36.72
N SER A 581 -3.81 -35.40 36.55
CA SER A 581 -5.20 -35.38 36.06
C SER A 581 -6.18 -34.69 37.01
N LYS A 582 -5.77 -34.51 38.28
CA LYS A 582 -6.57 -33.88 39.34
C LYS A 582 -6.18 -32.43 39.61
N VAL A 583 -5.20 -31.89 38.90
CA VAL A 583 -4.73 -30.51 39.08
C VAL A 583 -5.48 -29.59 38.14
N GLU A 584 -6.15 -28.58 38.71
CA GLU A 584 -6.76 -27.52 37.91
C GLU A 584 -5.72 -26.45 37.57
N PRO A 585 -5.45 -26.15 36.27
CA PRO A 585 -4.45 -25.16 35.88
C PRO A 585 -4.72 -23.77 36.45
N TYR A 586 -3.67 -23.05 36.84
CA TYR A 586 -3.77 -21.72 37.42
C TYR A 586 -4.51 -20.72 36.52
N GLN A 587 -5.66 -20.20 36.99
CA GLN A 587 -6.49 -19.26 36.21
C GLN A 587 -6.22 -17.78 36.50
N GLY A 588 -5.30 -17.47 37.43
CA GLY A 588 -4.92 -16.09 37.75
C GLY A 588 -4.13 -15.40 36.64
N LYS A 589 -3.71 -14.16 36.89
CA LYS A 589 -2.86 -13.40 35.96
C LYS A 589 -1.41 -13.84 36.15
N ILE A 590 -0.59 -13.81 35.11
CA ILE A 590 0.86 -14.05 35.22
C ILE A 590 1.55 -12.75 34.82
N VAL A 591 2.45 -12.26 35.67
CA VAL A 591 3.19 -11.03 35.44
C VAL A 591 4.66 -11.37 35.30
N LEU A 592 5.22 -11.11 34.11
CA LEU A 592 6.63 -11.34 33.82
C LEU A 592 7.36 -10.01 33.78
N GLY A 593 8.52 -9.96 34.45
CA GLY A 593 9.40 -8.81 34.47
C GLY A 593 10.25 -8.66 33.19
N PRO A 594 11.29 -7.81 33.25
CA PRO A 594 12.17 -7.57 32.10
C PRO A 594 12.99 -8.81 31.75
N GLU A 595 13.50 -8.84 30.51
CA GLU A 595 14.39 -9.90 30.04
C GLU A 595 15.73 -9.86 30.78
N THR A 596 16.19 -11.02 31.19
CA THR A 596 17.55 -11.24 31.66
C THR A 596 18.29 -12.03 30.61
N PHE A 597 19.45 -11.52 30.20
CA PHE A 597 20.38 -12.17 29.28
C PHE A 597 21.51 -12.77 30.08
N ALA A 598 21.83 -14.03 29.82
CA ALA A 598 22.97 -14.72 30.38
C ALA A 598 23.60 -15.64 29.33
N GLU A 599 24.85 -16.04 29.54
CA GLU A 599 25.42 -17.16 28.80
C GLU A 599 24.79 -18.46 29.27
N VAL A 600 24.73 -19.45 28.38
CA VAL A 600 24.19 -20.77 28.71
C VAL A 600 25.07 -21.44 29.76
N ASP A 601 24.46 -21.81 30.89
CA ASP A 601 25.03 -22.69 31.90
C ASP A 601 24.57 -24.13 31.63
N ASP A 602 25.48 -25.01 31.20
CA ASP A 602 25.17 -26.42 30.95
C ASP A 602 25.00 -27.24 32.25
N ASP A 603 25.36 -26.70 33.43
CA ASP A 603 25.29 -27.38 34.74
C ASP A 603 24.15 -26.85 35.65
N TRP A 604 23.18 -26.13 35.05
CA TRP A 604 22.06 -25.47 35.73
C TRP A 604 21.22 -26.40 36.63
N GLN A 605 21.23 -27.72 36.39
CA GLN A 605 20.50 -28.70 37.17
C GLN A 605 21.02 -28.83 38.61
N SER A 606 22.26 -28.40 38.88
CA SER A 606 22.88 -28.41 40.21
C SER A 606 22.48 -27.21 41.10
N GLY A 607 21.93 -26.15 40.51
CA GLY A 607 21.65 -24.86 41.17
C GLY A 607 20.20 -24.64 41.64
N VAL A 608 19.24 -25.46 41.21
CA VAL A 608 17.83 -25.33 41.63
C VAL A 608 17.63 -26.06 42.96
N ALA A 609 17.89 -25.37 44.07
CA ALA A 609 17.58 -25.91 45.40
C ALA A 609 16.05 -25.92 45.62
N ALA A 610 15.49 -27.09 45.90
CA ALA A 610 14.11 -27.20 46.37
C ALA A 610 14.03 -26.73 47.83
N GLU A 611 13.03 -25.91 48.17
CA GLU A 611 12.65 -25.60 49.57
C GLU A 611 11.59 -26.57 50.09
#